data_AF-G0M7A6-F1
#
_entry.id   AF-G0M7A6-F1
#
_cell.length_a   1.000
_cell.length_b   1.000
_cell.length_c   1.000
_cell.angle_alpha   90.00
_cell.angle_beta   90.00
_cell.angle_gamma   90.00
#
_symmetry.space_group_name_H-M   'P 1'
#
loop_
_entity.id
_entity.type
_entity.pdbx_description
1 polymer ?
#
loop_
_entity_poly.entity_id
_entity_poly.type
_entity_poly.pdbx_seq_one_letter_code
_entity_poly.pdbx_strand_id
1 'polypeptide(L)'
;MIISSQVKEALANGEGVVALESTVITHGLPYPHNLSTARSLEQKVRSSGSHPATIALFDGKIHVGLDDEKLEILASSKNAVKVSTRDIAKTLIKKEVGGTTVASTMKIAHAAGISVFATGGIGGVHRGADQTFDISADLQELSKTPVCVVCSGVKSILDIPKTVEYLETHSVNCVVYGQENVFPSFFTRKSNSRAQFNTERLEDIVQLMKTSKSLGLPYGTILACPIPEKYAADGDVIQRAINQAVQEAIEQNIASQNVTPFILARVNELTEGASMATNIALLENNASIAGRLAAKMNDRRPITVSQTYSSSSTPKKPRVVSVKQKHEFNFRRSFTFLFSIRPLNPFRRQSLKQYRRV
;
A
#
# COMPACT_ATOMS: atom_id res chain seq x y z
N MET A 1 -2.22 -4.96 18.35
CA MET A 1 -2.87 -5.01 17.02
C MET A 1 -3.85 -6.16 17.02
N ILE A 2 -5.08 -5.95 16.54
CA ILE A 2 -6.11 -6.97 16.37
C ILE A 2 -6.25 -7.21 14.86
N ILE A 3 -5.94 -8.42 14.42
CA ILE A 3 -6.18 -8.87 13.05
C ILE A 3 -7.43 -9.77 13.09
N SER A 4 -8.41 -9.51 12.23
CA SER A 4 -9.64 -10.31 12.16
C SER A 4 -9.34 -11.78 11.83
N SER A 5 -10.22 -12.69 12.25
CA SER A 5 -10.05 -14.13 11.97
C SER A 5 -9.96 -14.41 10.47
N GLN A 6 -10.82 -13.76 9.67
CA GLN A 6 -10.80 -13.90 8.20
C GLN A 6 -9.45 -13.51 7.60
N VAL A 7 -8.86 -12.39 8.03
CA VAL A 7 -7.56 -11.95 7.52
C VAL A 7 -6.44 -12.87 8.01
N LYS A 8 -6.47 -13.30 9.27
CA LYS A 8 -5.49 -14.27 9.81
C LYS A 8 -5.51 -15.59 9.04
N GLU A 9 -6.69 -16.13 8.78
CA GLU A 9 -6.88 -17.38 8.04
C GLU A 9 -6.39 -17.24 6.60
N ALA A 10 -6.78 -16.17 5.89
CA ALA A 10 -6.32 -15.90 4.53
C ALA A 10 -4.79 -15.84 4.44
N LEU A 11 -4.15 -15.10 5.36
CA LEU A 11 -2.69 -15.02 5.42
C LEU A 11 -2.05 -16.38 5.73
N ALA A 12 -2.60 -17.15 6.67
CA ALA A 12 -2.10 -18.47 7.02
C ALA A 12 -2.21 -19.48 5.86
N ASN A 13 -3.25 -19.36 5.04
CA ASN A 13 -3.51 -20.20 3.87
C ASN A 13 -2.76 -19.74 2.61
N GLY A 14 -1.98 -18.65 2.69
CA GLY A 14 -1.29 -18.07 1.54
C GLY A 14 -2.24 -17.46 0.50
N GLU A 15 -3.40 -17.00 0.94
CA GLU A 15 -4.43 -16.34 0.13
C GLU A 15 -4.19 -14.83 0.06
N GLY A 16 -4.61 -14.23 -1.04
CA GLY A 16 -4.45 -12.81 -1.32
C GLY A 16 -5.24 -11.96 -0.33
N VAL A 17 -4.56 -11.01 0.31
CA VAL A 17 -5.16 -10.00 1.18
C VAL A 17 -4.83 -8.62 0.64
N VAL A 18 -5.84 -7.74 0.58
CA VAL A 18 -5.70 -6.34 0.17
C VAL A 18 -6.04 -5.45 1.34
N ALA A 19 -5.08 -4.64 1.79
CA ALA A 19 -5.35 -3.59 2.76
C ALA A 19 -6.22 -2.49 2.12
N LEU A 20 -7.07 -1.85 2.92
CA LEU A 20 -7.86 -0.68 2.56
C LEU A 20 -7.71 0.39 3.65
N GLU A 21 -7.52 1.66 3.26
CA GLU A 21 -7.39 2.76 4.22
C GLU A 21 -8.75 3.23 4.75
N SER A 22 -8.72 3.94 5.88
CA SER A 22 -9.93 4.49 6.52
C SER A 22 -10.02 6.01 6.49
N THR A 23 -8.98 6.73 6.06
CA THR A 23 -9.09 8.19 5.85
C THR A 23 -10.09 8.52 4.76
N VAL A 24 -10.19 7.71 3.70
CA VAL A 24 -11.22 7.90 2.67
C VAL A 24 -12.64 7.81 3.26
N ILE A 25 -12.84 6.97 4.28
CA ILE A 25 -14.13 6.77 4.95
C ILE A 25 -14.46 7.95 5.88
N THR A 26 -13.47 8.41 6.64
CA THR A 26 -13.67 9.39 7.71
C THR A 26 -13.55 10.85 7.25
N HIS A 27 -12.73 11.12 6.24
CA HIS A 27 -12.38 12.47 5.79
C HIS A 27 -12.46 12.65 4.26
N GLY A 28 -12.63 11.56 3.50
CA GLY A 28 -12.60 11.59 2.04
C GLY A 28 -13.97 11.69 1.38
N LEU A 29 -15.01 11.11 1.99
CA LEU A 29 -16.36 11.06 1.46
C LEU A 29 -17.38 11.40 2.56
N PRO A 30 -18.50 12.05 2.22
CA PRO A 30 -19.56 12.33 3.17
C PRO A 30 -20.38 11.08 3.50
N TYR A 31 -21.00 11.05 4.68
CA TYR A 31 -22.01 10.04 5.02
C TYR A 31 -23.32 10.28 4.24
N PRO A 32 -24.02 9.24 3.73
CA PRO A 32 -23.74 7.80 3.82
C PRO A 32 -22.88 7.24 2.67
N HIS A 33 -22.37 8.10 1.78
CA HIS A 33 -21.56 7.67 0.63
C HIS A 33 -20.25 7.02 1.05
N ASN A 34 -19.64 7.46 2.15
CA ASN A 34 -18.44 6.84 2.71
C ASN A 34 -18.63 5.36 3.10
N LEU A 35 -19.72 5.02 3.79
CA LEU A 35 -20.03 3.66 4.24
C LEU A 35 -20.36 2.75 3.05
N SER A 36 -21.24 3.22 2.16
CA SER A 36 -21.60 2.46 0.95
C SER A 36 -20.37 2.23 0.05
N THR A 37 -19.51 3.23 -0.09
CA THR A 37 -18.23 3.07 -0.81
C THR A 37 -17.34 2.06 -0.12
N ALA A 38 -17.12 2.16 1.20
CA ALA A 38 -16.27 1.20 1.93
C ALA A 38 -16.72 -0.25 1.71
N ARG A 39 -18.03 -0.52 1.84
CA ARG A 39 -18.63 -1.82 1.55
C ARG A 39 -18.40 -2.26 0.09
N SER A 40 -18.58 -1.34 -0.86
CA SER A 40 -18.31 -1.60 -2.28
C SER A 40 -16.86 -1.98 -2.52
N LEU A 41 -15.89 -1.26 -1.92
CA LEU A 41 -14.47 -1.57 -2.06
C LEU A 41 -14.14 -2.95 -1.52
N GLU A 42 -14.66 -3.31 -0.34
CA GLU A 42 -14.48 -4.66 0.19
C GLU A 42 -15.08 -5.72 -0.75
N GLN A 43 -16.23 -5.44 -1.36
CA GLN A 43 -16.85 -6.34 -2.33
C GLN A 43 -16.05 -6.45 -3.65
N LYS A 44 -15.44 -5.37 -4.14
CA LYS A 44 -14.55 -5.39 -5.32
C LYS A 44 -13.31 -6.25 -5.07
N VAL A 45 -12.75 -6.19 -3.86
CA VAL A 45 -11.64 -7.07 -3.46
C VAL A 45 -12.09 -8.53 -3.43
N ARG A 46 -13.22 -8.83 -2.76
CA ARG A 46 -13.79 -10.20 -2.68
C ARG A 46 -14.09 -10.81 -4.05
N SER A 47 -14.80 -10.06 -4.89
CA SER A 47 -15.14 -10.50 -6.26
C SER A 47 -13.92 -10.68 -7.18
N SER A 48 -12.78 -10.08 -6.81
CA SER A 48 -11.50 -10.25 -7.52
C SER A 48 -10.66 -11.42 -6.98
N GLY A 49 -11.19 -12.20 -6.03
CA GLY A 49 -10.55 -13.41 -5.50
C GLY A 49 -9.59 -13.18 -4.34
N SER A 50 -9.74 -12.10 -3.58
CA SER A 50 -8.91 -11.78 -2.41
C SER A 50 -9.74 -11.34 -1.20
N HIS A 51 -9.11 -11.28 -0.04
CA HIS A 51 -9.75 -10.84 1.22
C HIS A 51 -9.45 -9.37 1.50
N PRO A 52 -10.46 -8.54 1.77
CA PRO A 52 -10.25 -7.15 2.17
C PRO A 52 -9.82 -7.07 3.63
N ALA A 53 -8.94 -6.12 3.93
CA ALA A 53 -8.52 -5.78 5.27
C ALA A 53 -8.58 -4.26 5.46
N THR A 54 -9.77 -3.72 5.74
CA THR A 54 -9.91 -2.30 6.13
C THR A 54 -9.17 -2.06 7.45
N ILE A 55 -8.31 -1.04 7.51
CA ILE A 55 -7.44 -0.76 8.66
C ILE A 55 -7.88 0.54 9.33
N ALA A 56 -8.13 0.51 10.63
CA ALA A 56 -8.48 1.69 11.44
C ALA A 56 -8.05 1.52 12.91
N LEU A 57 -8.14 2.60 13.69
CA LEU A 57 -7.85 2.60 15.12
C LEU A 57 -9.15 2.78 15.93
N PHE A 58 -9.32 1.98 16.97
CA PHE A 58 -10.43 2.04 17.93
C PHE A 58 -9.93 1.71 19.33
N ASP A 59 -10.40 2.39 20.35
CA ASP A 59 -10.23 2.00 21.77
C ASP A 59 -8.79 1.67 22.17
N GLY A 60 -7.82 2.38 21.61
CA GLY A 60 -6.40 2.19 21.87
C GLY A 60 -5.79 0.96 21.18
N LYS A 61 -6.45 0.43 20.14
CA LYS A 61 -6.02 -0.72 19.36
C LYS A 61 -6.05 -0.41 17.88
N ILE A 62 -5.08 -0.98 17.17
CA ILE A 62 -5.06 -1.04 15.71
C ILE A 62 -5.87 -2.26 15.29
N HIS A 63 -6.83 -2.08 14.39
CA HIS A 63 -7.65 -3.14 13.79
C HIS A 63 -7.28 -3.35 12.32
N VAL A 64 -7.14 -4.61 11.90
CA VAL A 64 -6.83 -5.03 10.53
C VAL A 64 -7.90 -6.01 10.06
N GLY A 65 -8.75 -5.55 9.13
CA GLY A 65 -10.02 -6.19 8.78
C GLY A 65 -11.10 -5.79 9.79
N LEU A 66 -12.02 -4.94 9.34
CA LEU A 66 -13.17 -4.51 10.13
C LEU A 66 -14.37 -5.41 9.83
N ASP A 67 -15.22 -5.60 10.83
CA ASP A 67 -16.57 -6.08 10.61
C ASP A 67 -17.48 -4.91 10.19
N ASP A 68 -18.68 -5.25 9.74
CA ASP A 68 -19.65 -4.27 9.24
C ASP A 68 -20.04 -3.25 10.32
N GLU A 69 -20.18 -3.68 11.57
CA GLU A 69 -20.45 -2.78 12.71
C GLU A 69 -19.33 -1.74 12.91
N LYS A 70 -18.04 -2.14 12.88
CA LYS A 70 -16.93 -1.18 12.97
C LYS A 70 -16.83 -0.28 11.75
N LEU A 71 -17.19 -0.77 10.56
CA LEU A 71 -17.29 0.09 9.38
C LEU A 71 -18.37 1.16 9.56
N GLU A 72 -19.54 0.82 10.10
CA GLU A 72 -20.61 1.77 10.40
C GLU A 72 -20.19 2.80 11.46
N ILE A 73 -19.57 2.36 12.56
CA ILE A 73 -19.05 3.24 13.60
C ILE A 73 -18.02 4.21 13.01
N LEU A 74 -17.10 3.71 12.20
CA LEU A 74 -16.07 4.52 11.54
C LEU A 74 -16.69 5.57 10.61
N ALA A 75 -17.64 5.17 9.77
CA ALA A 75 -18.25 6.03 8.77
C ALA A 75 -19.19 7.08 9.37
N SER A 76 -19.82 6.79 10.50
CA SER A 76 -20.70 7.72 11.22
C SER A 76 -19.94 8.61 12.24
N SER A 77 -18.66 8.33 12.51
CA SER A 77 -17.87 9.07 13.49
C SER A 77 -17.53 10.48 13.03
N LYS A 78 -18.20 11.48 13.62
CA LYS A 78 -17.93 12.91 13.38
C LYS A 78 -16.61 13.40 13.97
N ASN A 79 -16.06 12.68 14.95
CA ASN A 79 -14.86 13.06 15.71
C ASN A 79 -13.68 12.15 15.38
N ALA A 80 -13.74 11.37 14.30
CA ALA A 80 -12.63 10.55 13.87
C ALA A 80 -11.42 11.43 13.55
N VAL A 81 -10.24 11.04 14.04
CA VAL A 81 -9.00 11.77 13.77
C VAL A 81 -8.31 11.18 12.54
N LYS A 82 -7.73 12.03 11.69
CA LYS A 82 -6.87 11.59 10.58
C LYS A 82 -5.50 11.16 11.14
N VAL A 83 -5.10 9.92 10.87
CA VAL A 83 -3.92 9.29 11.47
C VAL A 83 -2.86 9.03 10.41
N SER A 84 -1.83 9.87 10.35
CA SER A 84 -0.57 9.56 9.66
C SER A 84 0.38 8.80 10.61
N THR A 85 1.52 8.31 10.11
CA THR A 85 2.42 7.42 10.87
C THR A 85 2.82 8.01 12.23
N ARG A 86 3.05 9.32 12.30
CA ARG A 86 3.40 10.03 13.55
C ARG A 86 2.27 10.07 14.57
N ASP A 87 1.02 9.98 14.11
CA ASP A 87 -0.18 10.18 14.93
C ASP A 87 -0.63 8.87 15.60
N ILE A 88 -0.21 7.71 15.09
CA ILE A 88 -0.63 6.37 15.56
C ILE A 88 -0.53 6.27 17.08
N ALA A 89 0.63 6.56 17.67
CA ALA A 89 0.84 6.39 19.11
C ALA A 89 -0.07 7.32 19.93
N LYS A 90 -0.21 8.58 19.50
CA LYS A 90 -1.08 9.57 20.14
C LYS A 90 -2.54 9.12 20.12
N THR A 91 -3.05 8.69 18.97
CA THR A 91 -4.44 8.22 18.80
C THR A 91 -4.70 6.98 19.67
N LEU A 92 -3.75 6.04 19.74
CA LEU A 92 -3.90 4.86 20.59
C LEU A 92 -3.94 5.20 22.09
N ILE A 93 -3.05 6.08 22.57
CA ILE A 93 -3.03 6.51 23.98
C ILE A 93 -4.34 7.19 24.36
N LYS A 94 -4.84 8.06 23.46
CA LYS A 94 -6.11 8.77 23.67
C LYS A 94 -7.36 7.90 23.45
N LYS A 95 -7.20 6.70 22.91
CA LYS A 95 -8.30 5.79 22.55
C LYS A 95 -9.32 6.43 21.59
N GLU A 96 -8.85 7.32 20.72
CA GLU A 96 -9.68 7.98 19.71
C GLU A 96 -10.00 7.03 18.54
N VAL A 97 -11.14 7.24 17.87
CA VAL A 97 -11.41 6.61 16.57
C VAL A 97 -10.51 7.25 15.53
N GLY A 98 -9.69 6.45 14.85
CA GLY A 98 -8.67 6.94 13.92
C GLY A 98 -8.82 6.38 12.51
N GLY A 99 -9.01 7.28 11.53
CA GLY A 99 -8.90 6.97 10.11
C GLY A 99 -7.45 7.00 9.65
N THR A 100 -6.90 5.87 9.22
CA THR A 100 -5.50 5.75 8.78
C THR A 100 -5.33 6.30 7.38
N THR A 101 -4.28 7.11 7.17
CA THR A 101 -3.87 7.57 5.82
C THR A 101 -3.07 6.48 5.12
N VAL A 102 -2.79 6.66 3.82
CA VAL A 102 -1.88 5.81 3.03
C VAL A 102 -0.61 5.41 3.82
N ALA A 103 0.14 6.36 4.37
CA ALA A 103 1.33 6.07 5.20
C ALA A 103 1.05 5.10 6.37
N SER A 104 0.06 5.41 7.21
CA SER A 104 -0.28 4.55 8.36
C SER A 104 -0.80 3.19 7.92
N THR A 105 -1.65 3.14 6.90
CA THR A 105 -2.21 1.90 6.35
C THR A 105 -1.09 1.02 5.82
N MET A 106 -0.15 1.56 5.04
CA MET A 106 1.03 0.80 4.56
C MET A 106 1.83 0.21 5.71
N LYS A 107 2.15 1.03 6.71
CA LYS A 107 2.95 0.60 7.86
C LYS A 107 2.28 -0.57 8.61
N ILE A 108 0.99 -0.44 8.86
CA ILE A 108 0.20 -1.43 9.58
C ILE A 108 0.01 -2.69 8.73
N ALA A 109 -0.30 -2.53 7.44
CA ALA A 109 -0.46 -3.63 6.49
C ALA A 109 0.80 -4.47 6.43
N HIS A 110 1.97 -3.84 6.27
CA HIS A 110 3.25 -4.53 6.24
C HIS A 110 3.51 -5.28 7.55
N ALA A 111 3.27 -4.64 8.70
CA ALA A 111 3.41 -5.27 10.01
C ALA A 111 2.44 -6.45 10.23
N ALA A 112 1.31 -6.47 9.53
CA ALA A 112 0.35 -7.56 9.52
C ALA A 112 0.64 -8.63 8.45
N GLY A 113 1.70 -8.49 7.64
CA GLY A 113 2.06 -9.43 6.58
C GLY A 113 1.32 -9.22 5.26
N ILE A 114 0.60 -8.11 5.10
CA ILE A 114 -0.13 -7.75 3.89
C ILE A 114 0.80 -6.94 2.98
N SER A 115 0.87 -7.32 1.70
CA SER A 115 1.80 -6.72 0.72
C SER A 115 1.12 -5.92 -0.40
N VAL A 116 -0.22 -5.93 -0.47
CA VAL A 116 -1.01 -5.17 -1.44
C VAL A 116 -1.99 -4.26 -0.72
N PHE A 117 -2.10 -3.01 -1.16
CA PHE A 117 -2.96 -1.98 -0.60
C PHE A 117 -3.65 -1.21 -1.74
N ALA A 118 -4.96 -1.00 -1.65
CA ALA A 118 -5.69 -0.15 -2.58
C ALA A 118 -6.15 1.17 -1.93
N THR A 119 -5.96 2.27 -2.65
CA THR A 119 -6.49 3.60 -2.32
C THR A 119 -6.96 4.30 -3.59
N GLY A 120 -7.57 5.47 -3.47
CA GLY A 120 -7.90 6.31 -4.60
C GLY A 120 -6.63 6.91 -5.21
N GLY A 121 -5.85 7.60 -4.39
CA GLY A 121 -4.67 8.36 -4.83
C GLY A 121 -3.77 8.65 -3.66
N ILE A 122 -2.46 8.55 -3.86
CA ILE A 122 -1.50 8.85 -2.79
C ILE A 122 -1.40 10.35 -2.53
N GLY A 123 -0.97 10.72 -1.34
CA GLY A 123 -0.38 12.05 -1.14
C GLY A 123 0.96 12.18 -1.88
N GLY A 124 1.52 13.38 -1.88
CA GLY A 124 2.70 13.68 -2.68
C GLY A 124 3.32 15.01 -2.29
N VAL A 125 4.11 15.56 -3.21
CA VAL A 125 4.67 16.91 -3.08
C VAL A 125 3.57 17.91 -3.39
N HIS A 126 3.31 18.86 -2.50
CA HIS A 126 2.32 19.90 -2.74
C HIS A 126 2.87 20.95 -3.72
N ARG A 127 1.97 21.65 -4.42
CA ARG A 127 2.34 22.79 -5.27
C ARG A 127 2.94 23.89 -4.36
N GLY A 128 4.10 24.43 -4.73
CA GLY A 128 4.86 25.40 -3.92
C GLY A 128 5.75 24.79 -2.82
N ALA A 129 5.91 23.46 -2.78
CA ALA A 129 6.74 22.79 -1.77
C ALA A 129 8.22 23.18 -1.79
N ASP A 130 8.73 23.79 -2.86
CA ASP A 130 10.06 24.39 -2.92
C ASP A 130 10.26 25.54 -1.91
N GLN A 131 9.16 26.14 -1.43
CA GLN A 131 9.16 27.17 -0.40
C GLN A 131 8.58 26.65 0.93
N THR A 132 7.52 25.85 0.87
CA THR A 132 6.75 25.45 2.06
C THR A 132 7.22 24.14 2.70
N PHE A 133 7.90 23.30 1.93
CA PHE A 133 8.28 21.93 2.28
C PHE A 133 7.06 21.05 2.66
N ASP A 134 5.86 21.40 2.17
CA ASP A 134 4.65 20.60 2.35
C ASP A 134 4.69 19.34 1.47
N ILE A 135 5.19 18.25 2.05
CA ILE A 135 5.41 16.97 1.38
C ILE A 135 4.76 15.87 2.22
N SER A 136 3.91 15.07 1.59
CA SER A 136 3.19 14.00 2.28
C SER A 136 4.14 12.95 2.87
N ALA A 137 3.85 12.54 4.12
CA ALA A 137 4.50 11.41 4.76
C ALA A 137 4.30 10.08 4.01
N ASP A 138 3.33 10.01 3.09
CA ASP A 138 3.11 8.83 2.23
C ASP A 138 4.36 8.49 1.42
N LEU A 139 5.07 9.50 0.88
CA LEU A 139 6.29 9.30 0.10
C LEU A 139 7.43 8.71 0.94
N GLN A 140 7.52 9.15 2.20
CA GLN A 140 8.49 8.66 3.18
C GLN A 140 8.14 7.28 3.74
N GLU A 141 6.88 6.84 3.64
CA GLU A 141 6.52 5.45 3.96
C GLU A 141 6.78 4.52 2.78
N LEU A 142 6.49 4.97 1.55
CA LEU A 142 6.84 4.26 0.32
C LEU A 142 8.34 3.98 0.20
N SER A 143 9.20 4.86 0.69
CA SER A 143 10.67 4.67 0.64
C SER A 143 11.22 3.61 1.61
N LYS A 144 10.39 3.02 2.47
CA LYS A 144 10.85 2.10 3.54
C LYS A 144 9.92 0.93 3.85
N THR A 145 8.75 0.87 3.22
CA THR A 145 7.74 -0.14 3.49
C THR A 145 7.38 -0.88 2.20
N PRO A 146 7.75 -2.18 2.05
CA PRO A 146 7.59 -2.95 0.82
C PRO A 146 6.15 -3.45 0.65
N VAL A 147 5.25 -2.49 0.40
CA VAL A 147 3.84 -2.69 0.05
C VAL A 147 3.59 -2.10 -1.33
N CYS A 148 2.89 -2.84 -2.17
CA CYS A 148 2.40 -2.33 -3.46
C CYS A 148 1.10 -1.55 -3.24
N VAL A 149 1.13 -0.26 -3.54
CA VAL A 149 -0.01 0.65 -3.47
C VAL A 149 -0.62 0.78 -4.86
N VAL A 150 -1.83 0.25 -5.01
CA VAL A 150 -2.64 0.38 -6.22
C VAL A 150 -3.49 1.63 -6.09
N CYS A 151 -3.28 2.59 -6.97
CA CYS A 151 -3.95 3.89 -6.91
C CYS A 151 -4.09 4.51 -8.29
N SER A 152 -4.88 5.57 -8.44
CA SER A 152 -4.99 6.36 -9.67
C SER A 152 -3.93 7.45 -9.76
N GLY A 153 -2.72 7.15 -9.26
CA GLY A 153 -1.62 8.09 -9.18
C GLY A 153 -1.69 8.98 -7.94
N VAL A 154 -1.35 10.26 -8.12
CA VAL A 154 -1.23 11.25 -7.05
C VAL A 154 -2.47 12.15 -7.09
N LYS A 155 -3.02 12.51 -5.92
CA LYS A 155 -4.21 13.39 -5.84
C LYS A 155 -4.02 14.67 -6.66
N SER A 156 -5.02 15.06 -7.45
CA SER A 156 -4.92 16.13 -8.47
C SER A 156 -4.55 17.53 -7.95
N ILE A 157 -4.66 17.77 -6.65
CA ILE A 157 -4.29 19.03 -5.99
C ILE A 157 -2.77 19.20 -5.82
N LEU A 158 -2.00 18.16 -6.12
CA LEU A 158 -0.56 18.06 -5.85
C LEU A 158 0.28 18.37 -7.10
N ASP A 159 1.59 18.41 -6.91
CA ASP A 159 2.61 18.59 -7.94
C ASP A 159 3.10 17.21 -8.39
N ILE A 160 2.55 16.72 -9.51
CA ILE A 160 2.84 15.37 -10.03
C ILE A 160 4.29 15.24 -10.48
N PRO A 161 4.86 16.16 -11.30
CA PRO A 161 6.27 16.11 -11.66
C PRO A 161 7.19 16.00 -10.44
N LYS A 162 7.06 16.91 -9.46
CA LYS A 162 7.91 16.83 -8.25
C LYS A 162 7.67 15.56 -7.45
N THR A 163 6.45 15.03 -7.43
CA THR A 163 6.17 13.77 -6.73
C THR A 163 6.86 12.58 -7.39
N VAL A 164 6.82 12.48 -8.72
CA VAL A 164 7.51 11.41 -9.46
C VAL A 164 9.03 11.49 -9.25
N GLU A 165 9.62 12.68 -9.35
CA GLU A 165 11.06 12.89 -9.07
C GLU A 165 11.44 12.51 -7.63
N TYR A 166 10.57 12.83 -6.66
CA TYR A 166 10.78 12.46 -5.27
C TYR A 166 10.79 10.94 -5.08
N LEU A 167 9.85 10.25 -5.74
CA LEU A 167 9.75 8.78 -5.70
C LEU A 167 10.98 8.12 -6.32
N GLU A 168 11.45 8.62 -7.46
CA GLU A 168 12.69 8.18 -8.10
C GLU A 168 13.88 8.33 -7.16
N THR A 169 14.06 9.53 -6.59
CA THR A 169 15.15 9.83 -5.64
C THR A 169 15.17 8.86 -4.45
N HIS A 170 14.00 8.40 -4.01
CA HIS A 170 13.85 7.50 -2.86
C HIS A 170 13.70 6.03 -3.24
N SER A 171 14.06 5.65 -4.47
CA SER A 171 14.05 4.26 -4.95
C SER A 171 12.68 3.58 -4.89
N VAL A 172 11.60 4.35 -4.93
CA VAL A 172 10.24 3.80 -4.97
C VAL A 172 9.92 3.39 -6.40
N ASN A 173 9.60 2.11 -6.60
CA ASN A 173 9.19 1.63 -7.92
C ASN A 173 7.87 2.29 -8.32
N CYS A 174 7.82 2.87 -9.51
CA CYS A 174 6.63 3.54 -10.02
C CYS A 174 6.26 2.92 -11.37
N VAL A 175 5.10 2.26 -11.43
CA VAL A 175 4.67 1.49 -12.61
C VAL A 175 3.28 1.93 -13.05
N VAL A 176 3.10 2.21 -14.33
CA VAL A 176 1.76 2.47 -14.90
C VAL A 176 1.12 1.16 -15.34
N TYR A 177 -0.12 0.92 -14.93
CA TYR A 177 -0.93 -0.20 -15.39
C TYR A 177 -1.68 0.18 -16.68
N GLY A 178 -1.11 -0.16 -17.84
CA GLY A 178 -1.65 0.19 -19.15
C GLY A 178 -0.62 0.12 -20.29
N GLN A 179 -1.07 0.45 -21.50
CA GLN A 179 -0.26 0.39 -22.74
C GLN A 179 0.78 1.49 -22.87
N GLU A 180 0.49 2.67 -22.31
CA GLU A 180 1.37 3.83 -22.38
C GLU A 180 2.03 4.09 -21.02
N ASN A 181 3.31 4.47 -21.03
CA ASN A 181 3.99 4.98 -19.84
C ASN A 181 3.67 6.46 -19.61
N VAL A 182 2.40 6.73 -19.27
CA VAL A 182 1.93 8.06 -18.88
C VAL A 182 1.30 7.96 -17.50
N PHE A 183 1.85 8.69 -16.54
CA PHE A 183 1.39 8.64 -15.16
C PHE A 183 0.00 9.30 -15.05
N PRO A 184 -1.00 8.68 -14.41
CA PRO A 184 -2.32 9.25 -14.25
C PRO A 184 -2.37 10.35 -13.19
N SER A 185 -3.29 11.29 -13.37
CA SER A 185 -3.48 12.50 -12.55
C SER A 185 -4.76 12.41 -11.72
N PHE A 186 -5.01 11.23 -11.13
CA PHE A 186 -6.17 10.89 -10.31
C PHE A 186 -7.49 10.92 -11.09
N PHE A 187 -8.09 12.09 -11.29
CA PHE A 187 -9.32 12.22 -12.09
C PHE A 187 -9.09 12.12 -13.60
N THR A 188 -7.87 12.35 -14.08
CA THR A 188 -7.55 12.29 -15.51
C THR A 188 -6.60 11.13 -15.81
N ARG A 189 -6.80 10.51 -16.97
CA ARG A 189 -6.05 9.31 -17.40
C ARG A 189 -4.59 9.61 -17.72
N LYS A 190 -4.30 10.84 -18.14
CA LYS A 190 -2.97 11.25 -18.61
C LYS A 190 -2.53 12.54 -17.93
N SER A 191 -1.32 12.54 -17.39
CA SER A 191 -0.57 13.74 -16.99
C SER A 191 0.57 14.00 -17.97
N ASN A 192 1.43 14.97 -17.64
CA ASN A 192 2.67 15.23 -18.38
C ASN A 192 3.88 14.48 -17.80
N SER A 193 3.68 13.62 -16.81
CA SER A 193 4.72 12.83 -16.17
C SER A 193 4.69 11.38 -16.65
N ARG A 194 5.85 10.72 -16.59
CA ARG A 194 5.99 9.28 -16.85
C ARG A 194 6.35 8.55 -15.56
N ALA A 195 6.05 7.27 -15.50
CA ALA A 195 6.57 6.39 -14.44
C ALA A 195 7.89 5.77 -14.88
N GLN A 196 8.46 4.90 -14.04
CA GLN A 196 9.68 4.17 -14.36
C GLN A 196 9.47 3.25 -15.58
N PHE A 197 8.33 2.56 -15.64
CA PHE A 197 7.88 1.76 -16.78
C PHE A 197 6.37 1.52 -16.72
N ASN A 198 5.82 0.85 -17.74
CA ASN A 198 4.42 0.42 -17.79
C ASN A 198 4.28 -1.06 -18.12
N THR A 199 3.14 -1.64 -17.74
CA THR A 199 2.75 -3.01 -18.12
C THR A 199 1.24 -3.17 -18.09
N GLU A 200 0.71 -4.08 -18.91
CA GLU A 200 -0.69 -4.52 -18.86
C GLU A 200 -0.88 -5.82 -18.06
N ARG A 201 0.23 -6.42 -17.60
CA ARG A 201 0.27 -7.74 -16.97
C ARG A 201 0.55 -7.62 -15.49
N LEU A 202 -0.39 -8.10 -14.67
CA LEU A 202 -0.20 -8.13 -13.21
C LEU A 202 0.89 -9.13 -12.80
N GLU A 203 1.18 -10.12 -13.64
CA GLU A 203 2.28 -11.07 -13.43
C GLU A 203 3.64 -10.38 -13.32
N ASP A 204 3.86 -9.32 -14.11
CA ASP A 204 5.11 -8.55 -14.07
C ASP A 204 5.27 -7.85 -12.72
N ILE A 205 4.16 -7.33 -12.16
CA ILE A 205 4.12 -6.70 -10.84
C ILE A 205 4.37 -7.74 -9.74
N VAL A 206 3.75 -8.93 -9.85
CA VAL A 206 4.01 -10.04 -8.90
C VAL A 206 5.48 -10.42 -8.92
N GLN A 207 6.09 -10.53 -10.11
CA GLN A 207 7.51 -10.86 -10.24
C GLN A 207 8.40 -9.76 -9.66
N LEU A 208 8.10 -8.48 -9.92
CA LEU A 208 8.81 -7.34 -9.33
C LEU A 208 8.77 -7.39 -7.79
N MET A 209 7.59 -7.62 -7.20
CA MET A 209 7.42 -7.70 -5.75
C MET A 209 8.17 -8.89 -5.15
N LYS A 210 8.07 -10.08 -5.77
CA LYS A 210 8.77 -11.28 -5.32
C LYS A 210 10.29 -11.13 -5.42
N THR A 211 10.80 -10.60 -6.53
CA THR A 211 12.22 -10.34 -6.73
C THR A 211 12.74 -9.29 -5.74
N SER A 212 12.03 -8.16 -5.58
CA SER A 212 12.38 -7.13 -4.58
C SER A 212 12.48 -7.70 -3.17
N LYS A 213 11.49 -8.52 -2.77
CA LYS A 213 11.49 -9.21 -1.48
C LYS A 213 12.67 -10.18 -1.33
N SER A 214 13.00 -10.95 -2.36
CA SER A 214 14.12 -11.90 -2.33
C SER A 214 15.50 -11.23 -2.19
N LEU A 215 15.62 -10.01 -2.69
CA LEU A 215 16.81 -9.17 -2.58
C LEU A 215 16.84 -8.36 -1.27
N GLY A 216 15.79 -8.41 -0.45
CA GLY A 216 15.68 -7.62 0.78
C GLY A 216 15.51 -6.12 0.55
N LEU A 217 15.01 -5.71 -0.62
CA LEU A 217 14.77 -4.29 -0.91
C LEU A 217 13.57 -3.78 -0.10
N PRO A 218 13.72 -2.72 0.70
CA PRO A 218 12.68 -2.25 1.62
C PRO A 218 11.66 -1.30 0.96
N TYR A 219 11.72 -1.12 -0.35
CA TYR A 219 10.96 -0.09 -1.05
C TYR A 219 9.56 -0.56 -1.44
N GLY A 220 8.59 0.34 -1.30
CA GLY A 220 7.25 0.19 -1.81
C GLY A 220 7.19 0.22 -3.33
N THR A 221 6.02 -0.08 -3.87
CA THR A 221 5.75 0.00 -5.31
C THR A 221 4.44 0.74 -5.52
N ILE A 222 4.41 1.71 -6.42
CA ILE A 222 3.18 2.32 -6.91
C ILE A 222 2.77 1.59 -8.18
N LEU A 223 1.56 1.04 -8.18
CA LEU A 223 0.89 0.60 -9.39
C LEU A 223 -0.18 1.63 -9.76
N ALA A 224 0.19 2.57 -10.62
CA ALA A 224 -0.64 3.68 -11.03
C ALA A 224 -1.63 3.24 -12.13
N CYS A 225 -2.91 3.24 -11.79
CA CYS A 225 -4.01 2.73 -12.59
C CYS A 225 -4.88 3.91 -13.08
N PRO A 226 -4.83 4.24 -14.38
CA PRO A 226 -5.71 5.27 -14.94
C PRO A 226 -7.18 4.97 -14.64
N ILE A 227 -7.95 6.01 -14.31
CA ILE A 227 -9.40 5.95 -14.17
C ILE A 227 -10.06 5.28 -15.40
N PRO A 228 -11.13 4.47 -15.27
CA PRO A 228 -11.76 3.82 -16.42
C PRO A 228 -12.18 4.80 -17.52
N GLU A 229 -12.04 4.40 -18.79
CA GLU A 229 -12.27 5.24 -19.98
C GLU A 229 -13.65 5.92 -19.98
N LYS A 230 -14.69 5.23 -19.50
CA LYS A 230 -16.05 5.77 -19.42
C LYS A 230 -16.23 7.00 -18.53
N TYR A 231 -15.24 7.32 -17.68
CA TYR A 231 -15.22 8.50 -16.81
C TYR A 231 -14.17 9.54 -17.25
N ALA A 232 -13.51 9.36 -18.40
CA ALA A 232 -12.43 10.25 -18.85
C ALA A 232 -12.93 11.69 -19.06
N ALA A 233 -14.09 11.86 -19.69
CA ALA A 233 -14.69 13.17 -19.96
C ALA A 233 -15.01 13.94 -18.67
N ASP A 234 -15.63 13.27 -17.69
CA ASP A 234 -15.90 13.84 -16.36
C ASP A 234 -14.59 14.23 -15.67
N GLY A 235 -13.57 13.39 -15.81
CA GLY A 235 -12.22 13.62 -15.33
C GLY A 235 -11.62 14.94 -15.78
N ASP A 236 -11.71 15.26 -17.07
CA ASP A 236 -11.20 16.50 -17.63
C ASP A 236 -11.95 17.74 -17.12
N VAL A 237 -13.27 17.62 -16.95
CA VAL A 237 -14.10 18.68 -16.34
C VAL A 237 -13.67 18.93 -14.90
N ILE A 238 -13.52 17.86 -14.12
CA ILE A 238 -13.09 17.93 -12.71
C ILE A 238 -11.69 18.54 -12.60
N GLN A 239 -10.76 18.18 -13.49
CA GLN A 239 -9.40 18.71 -13.44
C GLN A 239 -9.36 20.23 -13.71
N ARG A 240 -10.22 20.75 -14.58
CA ARG A 240 -10.36 22.20 -14.77
C ARG A 240 -10.87 22.88 -13.50
N ALA A 241 -11.90 22.32 -12.87
CA ALA A 241 -12.42 22.82 -11.60
C ALA A 241 -11.35 22.80 -10.48
N ILE A 242 -10.50 21.77 -10.42
CA ILE A 242 -9.39 21.67 -9.47
C ILE A 242 -8.36 22.76 -9.71
N ASN A 243 -7.98 23.01 -10.96
CA ASN A 243 -7.00 24.04 -11.27
C ASN A 243 -7.52 25.43 -10.89
N GLN A 244 -8.81 25.69 -11.12
CA GLN A 244 -9.47 26.90 -10.66
C GLN A 244 -9.49 27.00 -9.12
N ALA A 245 -9.92 25.95 -8.42
CA ALA A 245 -9.99 25.94 -6.96
C ALA A 245 -8.62 26.11 -6.28
N VAL A 246 -7.55 25.54 -6.86
CA VAL A 246 -6.18 25.75 -6.38
C VAL A 246 -5.75 27.20 -6.56
N GLN A 247 -6.06 27.81 -7.71
CA GLN A 247 -5.75 29.22 -7.98
C GLN A 247 -6.49 30.15 -7.00
N GLU A 248 -7.78 29.92 -6.80
CA GLU A 248 -8.59 30.68 -5.84
C GLU A 248 -8.07 30.53 -4.40
N ALA A 249 -7.61 29.33 -4.00
CA ALA A 249 -7.03 29.11 -2.68
C ALA A 249 -5.74 29.93 -2.46
N ILE A 250 -4.90 30.05 -3.49
CA ILE A 250 -3.68 30.86 -3.47
C ILE A 250 -4.03 32.34 -3.35
N GLU A 251 -4.96 32.83 -4.17
CA GLU A 251 -5.40 34.23 -4.16
C GLU A 251 -6.02 34.64 -2.82
N GLN A 252 -6.71 33.72 -2.15
CA GLN A 252 -7.30 33.91 -0.82
C GLN A 252 -6.34 33.63 0.35
N ASN A 253 -5.07 33.29 0.07
CA ASN A 253 -4.07 32.91 1.09
C ASN A 253 -4.53 31.79 2.03
N ILE A 254 -5.29 30.81 1.51
CA ILE A 254 -5.71 29.64 2.28
C ILE A 254 -4.48 28.73 2.45
N ALA A 255 -4.17 28.37 3.69
CA ALA A 255 -2.94 27.65 4.03
C ALA A 255 -3.17 26.41 4.89
N SER A 256 -2.18 25.51 4.87
CA SER A 256 -2.07 24.33 5.75
C SER A 256 -3.30 23.41 5.67
N GLN A 257 -3.82 22.97 6.82
CA GLN A 257 -4.94 22.03 6.93
C GLN A 257 -6.25 22.52 6.30
N ASN A 258 -6.37 23.82 5.97
CA ASN A 258 -7.57 24.40 5.38
C ASN A 258 -7.60 24.33 3.85
N VAL A 259 -6.45 24.10 3.20
CA VAL A 259 -6.34 24.05 1.73
C VAL A 259 -7.16 22.90 1.14
N THR A 260 -7.02 21.70 1.70
CA THR A 260 -7.71 20.51 1.17
C THR A 260 -9.23 20.61 1.32
N PRO A 261 -9.81 20.95 2.49
CA PRO A 261 -11.25 21.16 2.61
C PRO A 261 -11.80 22.23 1.66
N PHE A 262 -11.10 23.37 1.51
CA PHE A 262 -11.51 24.42 0.59
C PHE A 262 -11.56 23.92 -0.86
N ILE A 263 -10.49 23.29 -1.34
CA ILE A 263 -10.43 22.81 -2.72
C ILE A 263 -11.54 21.76 -2.97
N LEU A 264 -11.76 20.83 -2.04
CA LEU A 264 -12.79 19.80 -2.19
C LEU A 264 -14.20 20.42 -2.25
N ALA A 265 -14.50 21.39 -1.38
CA ALA A 265 -15.78 22.08 -1.37
C ALA A 265 -16.01 22.83 -2.70
N ARG A 266 -14.98 23.57 -3.16
CA ARG A 266 -15.05 24.35 -4.38
C ARG A 266 -15.17 23.49 -5.64
N VAL A 267 -14.45 22.37 -5.70
CA VAL A 267 -14.55 21.41 -6.81
C VAL A 267 -15.94 20.78 -6.84
N ASN A 268 -16.51 20.44 -5.68
CA ASN A 268 -17.85 19.89 -5.63
C ASN A 268 -18.91 20.90 -6.12
N GLU A 269 -18.77 22.17 -5.76
CA GLU A 269 -19.60 23.27 -6.26
C GLU A 269 -19.48 23.42 -7.79
N LEU A 270 -18.25 23.46 -8.32
CA LEU A 270 -17.98 23.64 -9.75
C LEU A 270 -18.35 22.43 -10.63
N THR A 271 -18.52 21.24 -10.03
CA THR A 271 -18.78 19.98 -10.76
C THR A 271 -20.16 19.41 -10.50
N GLU A 272 -21.01 20.11 -9.74
CA GLU A 272 -22.38 19.67 -9.39
C GLU A 272 -22.45 18.21 -8.89
N GLY A 273 -21.42 17.77 -8.16
CA GLY A 273 -21.32 16.40 -7.61
C GLY A 273 -20.72 15.34 -8.53
N ALA A 274 -20.42 15.62 -9.81
CA ALA A 274 -19.78 14.67 -10.73
C ALA A 274 -18.41 14.17 -10.22
N SER A 275 -17.70 15.01 -9.45
CA SER A 275 -16.44 14.64 -8.79
C SER A 275 -16.57 13.47 -7.82
N MET A 276 -17.71 13.33 -7.13
CA MET A 276 -17.93 12.24 -6.17
C MET A 276 -18.10 10.89 -6.88
N ALA A 277 -18.97 10.82 -7.89
CA ALA A 277 -19.22 9.59 -8.64
C ALA A 277 -17.93 9.08 -9.32
N THR A 278 -17.17 10.01 -9.90
CA THR A 278 -15.86 9.73 -10.51
C THR A 278 -14.84 9.23 -9.47
N ASN A 279 -14.82 9.80 -8.27
CA ASN A 279 -13.94 9.37 -7.18
C ASN A 279 -14.30 7.96 -6.66
N ILE A 280 -15.60 7.63 -6.56
CA ILE A 280 -16.02 6.27 -6.18
C ILE A 280 -15.60 5.27 -7.25
N ALA A 281 -15.80 5.61 -8.53
CA ALA A 281 -15.44 4.74 -9.64
C ALA A 281 -13.94 4.43 -9.71
N LEU A 282 -13.07 5.42 -9.50
CA LEU A 282 -11.62 5.19 -9.46
C LEU A 282 -11.22 4.34 -8.24
N LEU A 283 -11.86 4.55 -7.08
CA LEU A 283 -11.61 3.74 -5.87
C LEU A 283 -11.96 2.27 -6.13
N GLU A 284 -13.13 2.02 -6.72
CA GLU A 284 -13.58 0.66 -7.06
C GLU A 284 -12.67 -0.02 -8.10
N ASN A 285 -12.22 0.72 -9.10
CA ASN A 285 -11.27 0.23 -10.10
C ASN A 285 -9.96 -0.23 -9.44
N ASN A 286 -9.40 0.62 -8.57
CA ASN A 286 -8.16 0.31 -7.87
C ASN A 286 -8.31 -0.88 -6.93
N ALA A 287 -9.42 -0.96 -6.19
CA ALA A 287 -9.73 -2.09 -5.31
C ALA A 287 -9.84 -3.42 -6.10
N SER A 288 -10.46 -3.40 -7.28
CA SER A 288 -10.54 -4.58 -8.15
C SER A 288 -9.18 -5.00 -8.71
N ILE A 289 -8.38 -4.05 -9.21
CA ILE A 289 -7.03 -4.33 -9.71
C ILE A 289 -6.15 -4.89 -8.59
N ALA A 290 -6.21 -4.31 -7.39
CA ALA A 290 -5.50 -4.79 -6.21
C ALA A 290 -5.92 -6.21 -5.81
N GLY A 291 -7.22 -6.51 -5.83
CA GLY A 291 -7.72 -7.86 -5.55
C GLY A 291 -7.20 -8.89 -6.56
N ARG A 292 -7.18 -8.54 -7.84
CA ARG A 292 -6.58 -9.41 -8.88
C ARG A 292 -5.07 -9.58 -8.70
N LEU A 293 -4.36 -8.53 -8.28
CA LEU A 293 -2.92 -8.59 -8.02
C LEU A 293 -2.62 -9.51 -6.84
N ALA A 294 -3.30 -9.31 -5.71
CA ALA A 294 -3.13 -10.12 -4.50
C ALA A 294 -3.50 -11.59 -4.74
N ALA A 295 -4.56 -11.87 -5.52
CA ALA A 295 -4.93 -13.24 -5.87
C ALA A 295 -3.83 -13.96 -6.69
N LYS A 296 -3.06 -13.23 -7.51
CA LYS A 296 -1.92 -13.79 -8.26
C LYS A 296 -0.66 -13.96 -7.40
N MET A 297 -0.60 -13.32 -6.24
CA MET A 297 0.48 -13.52 -5.27
C MET A 297 0.30 -14.79 -4.44
N ASN A 298 -0.86 -15.46 -4.54
CA ASN A 298 -1.17 -16.68 -3.80
C ASN A 298 -0.01 -17.68 -3.87
N ASP A 299 0.46 -18.08 -2.70
CA ASP A 299 1.47 -19.13 -2.53
C ASP A 299 0.83 -20.32 -1.83
N ARG A 300 -0.35 -20.73 -2.33
CA ARG A 300 -1.02 -21.93 -1.86
C ARG A 300 -0.05 -23.09 -2.08
N ARG A 301 0.50 -23.63 -0.98
CA ARG A 301 1.17 -24.92 -1.04
C ARG A 301 0.16 -25.89 -1.66
N PRO A 302 0.50 -26.58 -2.76
CA PRO A 302 -0.40 -27.59 -3.27
C PRO A 302 -0.70 -28.55 -2.12
N ILE A 303 -1.97 -28.70 -1.78
CA ILE A 303 -2.41 -29.82 -0.96
C ILE A 303 -2.11 -31.03 -1.82
N THR A 304 -0.99 -31.69 -1.55
CA THR A 304 -0.72 -33.02 -2.07
C THR A 304 -1.80 -33.90 -1.47
N VAL A 305 -2.94 -34.01 -2.16
CA VAL A 305 -3.87 -35.10 -1.92
C VAL A 305 -3.09 -36.33 -2.37
N SER A 306 -2.43 -36.99 -1.41
CA SER A 306 -1.98 -38.35 -1.60
C SER A 306 -3.23 -39.14 -1.95
N GLN A 307 -3.45 -39.35 -3.24
CA GLN A 307 -4.31 -40.41 -3.73
C GLN A 307 -3.72 -41.69 -3.16
N THR A 308 -4.28 -42.14 -2.05
CA THR A 308 -4.15 -43.52 -1.58
C THR A 308 -4.78 -44.38 -2.67
N TYR A 309 -3.98 -44.71 -3.68
CA TYR A 309 -4.24 -45.89 -4.48
C TYR A 309 -4.23 -47.07 -3.52
N SER A 310 -5.41 -47.64 -3.27
CA SER A 310 -5.57 -48.94 -2.64
C SER A 310 -4.99 -49.99 -3.59
N SER A 311 -3.66 -50.14 -3.61
CA SER A 311 -3.05 -51.33 -4.18
C SER A 311 -3.32 -52.49 -3.22
N SER A 312 -4.32 -53.31 -3.56
CA SER A 312 -4.51 -54.63 -2.98
C SER A 312 -3.31 -55.51 -3.35
N SER A 313 -2.26 -55.52 -2.53
CA SER A 313 -1.18 -56.49 -2.61
C SER A 313 -1.24 -57.41 -1.41
N THR A 314 -1.57 -58.67 -1.67
CA THR A 314 -1.49 -59.80 -0.74
C THR A 314 -0.14 -59.86 -0.01
N PRO A 315 -0.11 -60.17 1.31
CA PRO A 315 1.13 -60.15 2.07
C PRO A 315 1.99 -61.39 1.75
N LYS A 316 3.18 -61.18 1.14
CA LYS A 316 4.23 -62.20 1.09
C LYS A 316 5.02 -62.18 2.40
N LYS A 317 5.12 -63.35 3.04
CA LYS A 317 5.92 -63.60 4.26
C LYS A 317 7.42 -63.29 4.04
N PRO A 318 8.15 -62.92 5.11
CA PRO A 318 9.46 -62.28 5.02
C PRO A 318 10.60 -63.25 4.69
N ARG A 319 11.57 -62.80 3.88
CA ARG A 319 12.88 -63.45 3.75
C ARG A 319 13.85 -62.84 4.75
N VAL A 320 14.26 -63.63 5.74
CA VAL A 320 15.38 -63.31 6.64
C VAL A 320 16.67 -63.48 5.84
N VAL A 321 17.45 -62.40 5.67
CA VAL A 321 18.83 -62.48 5.20
C VAL A 321 19.73 -62.13 6.38
N SER A 322 20.43 -63.14 6.88
CA SER A 322 21.47 -62.98 7.89
C SER A 322 22.72 -62.38 7.26
N VAL A 323 23.12 -61.19 7.67
CA VAL A 323 24.48 -60.67 7.43
C VAL A 323 25.23 -60.70 8.76
N LYS A 324 26.24 -61.57 8.84
CA LYS A 324 27.17 -61.68 9.95
C LYS A 324 28.44 -60.89 9.63
N GLN A 325 28.93 -60.20 10.68
CA GLN A 325 30.32 -59.79 10.96
C GLN A 325 30.91 -58.61 10.17
N LYS A 326 31.84 -57.79 10.70
CA LYS A 326 32.34 -57.43 12.04
C LYS A 326 33.39 -56.31 11.80
N HIS A 327 33.55 -55.43 12.81
CA HIS A 327 34.73 -54.58 13.09
C HIS A 327 34.99 -53.41 12.12
N GLU A 328 35.49 -52.23 12.49
CA GLU A 328 36.19 -51.78 13.70
C GLU A 328 36.13 -50.24 13.82
N PHE A 329 36.42 -49.74 15.02
CA PHE A 329 36.51 -48.33 15.42
C PHE A 329 37.58 -47.52 14.66
N ASN A 330 37.33 -46.22 14.40
CA ASN A 330 38.34 -45.20 14.77
C ASN A 330 37.81 -43.77 14.86
N PHE A 331 38.37 -43.07 15.84
CA PHE A 331 38.06 -41.73 16.35
C PHE A 331 39.10 -40.74 15.77
N ARG A 332 38.71 -39.53 15.30
CA ARG A 332 39.41 -38.25 15.57
C ARG A 332 38.96 -37.05 14.71
N ARG A 333 38.60 -36.00 15.45
CA ARG A 333 39.02 -34.57 15.39
C ARG A 333 38.76 -33.67 14.17
N SER A 334 37.97 -32.63 14.49
CA SER A 334 38.29 -31.19 14.39
C SER A 334 38.36 -30.54 13.00
N PHE A 335 37.48 -29.55 12.77
CA PHE A 335 37.92 -28.21 12.35
C PHE A 335 36.91 -27.16 12.83
N THR A 336 37.35 -26.34 13.78
CA THR A 336 36.65 -25.15 14.28
C THR A 336 37.12 -23.96 13.44
N PHE A 337 36.21 -23.27 12.76
CA PHE A 337 36.50 -21.96 12.16
C PHE A 337 36.16 -20.87 13.20
N LEU A 338 37.20 -20.33 13.84
CA LEU A 338 37.15 -19.05 14.55
C LEU A 338 37.34 -17.92 13.53
N PHE A 339 36.39 -16.98 13.43
CA PHE A 339 36.71 -15.61 13.02
C PHE A 339 36.66 -14.72 14.26
N SER A 340 37.83 -14.15 14.56
CA SER A 340 38.10 -13.25 15.68
C SER A 340 37.53 -11.87 15.40
N ILE A 341 36.70 -11.39 16.34
CA ILE A 341 36.35 -9.98 16.51
C ILE A 341 37.57 -9.28 17.13
N ARG A 342 38.05 -8.19 16.52
CA ARG A 342 38.93 -7.20 17.16
C ARG A 342 38.16 -5.89 17.36
N PRO A 343 38.15 -5.30 18.57
CA PRO A 343 37.63 -3.96 18.79
C PRO A 343 38.74 -2.91 19.02
N LEU A 344 38.31 -1.63 18.92
CA LEU A 344 38.87 -0.37 19.47
C LEU A 344 40.07 0.29 18.73
N ASN A 345 39.93 1.56 18.28
CA ASN A 345 40.02 2.75 19.16
C ASN A 345 39.62 4.07 18.44
N PRO A 346 39.18 5.12 19.17
CA PRO A 346 38.76 6.42 18.64
C PRO A 346 39.81 7.55 18.77
N PHE A 347 39.47 8.71 18.20
CA PHE A 347 40.10 10.04 18.26
C PHE A 347 41.26 10.37 17.29
N ARG A 348 40.98 11.28 16.34
CA ARG A 348 41.59 12.63 16.34
C ARG A 348 40.79 13.62 15.49
N ARG A 349 40.37 14.71 16.15
CA ARG A 349 39.93 15.96 15.53
C ARG A 349 41.10 16.62 14.81
N GLN A 350 40.91 17.06 13.58
CA GLN A 350 41.63 18.21 13.04
C GLN A 350 40.75 18.96 12.04
N SER A 351 40.63 20.26 12.31
CA SER A 351 39.97 21.29 11.52
C SER A 351 40.81 21.72 10.33
N LEU A 352 40.19 22.01 9.19
CA LEU A 352 40.64 22.95 8.13
C LEU A 352 39.40 23.25 7.26
N LYS A 353 38.70 24.37 7.48
CA LYS A 353 38.80 25.66 6.75
C LYS A 353 38.71 25.56 5.21
N GLN A 354 37.67 26.25 4.72
CA GLN A 354 37.56 26.99 3.45
C GLN A 354 37.62 26.21 2.14
N TYR A 355 36.49 26.16 1.43
CA TYR A 355 36.39 26.70 0.07
C TYR A 355 35.00 27.32 -0.16
N ARG A 356 35.01 28.60 -0.53
CA ARG A 356 33.89 29.41 -1.05
C ARG A 356 34.38 29.98 -2.39
N ARG A 357 33.42 30.27 -3.28
CA ARG A 357 33.50 30.89 -4.62
C ARG A 357 33.40 29.87 -5.76
N VAL A 358 32.58 30.06 -6.80
CA VAL A 358 31.87 31.26 -7.31
C VAL A 358 30.39 30.94 -7.50
#